data_AF-A0A242NDG1-F1
#
_entry.id   AF-A0A242NDG1-F1
#
_cell.length_a   1.000
_cell.length_b   1.000
_cell.length_c   1.000
_cell.angle_alpha   90.00
_cell.angle_beta   90.00
_cell.angle_gamma   90.00
#
_symmetry.space_group_name_H-M   'P 1'
#
loop_
_entity.id
_entity.type
_entity.pdbx_description
1 polymer ?
#
loop_
_entity_poly.entity_id
_entity_poly.type
_entity_poly.pdbx_seq_one_letter_code
_entity_poly.pdbx_strand_id
1 'polypeptide(L)'
;MSEYFQIIKGKISDLKVIDTSLAVFGSGALNGLPAISQALIGDNLAAASQVATSNRYEDESDFLNSVQYFTCKIGNLEVRGIFCRAFFRNGDQVEVVVEPCDEDGYFAYALRRPIDHRLWLYPWAMKGSKANNKDALKNVGLFILSIYLCNLVLIIVASNNLDDFVFGVSIITPLYILLFLIGYFWYKKLLGGGSKEADKIFATLGYPDPKTVDMEKEILEVFINNKSTSDPDFYFDTTTEEYLRKDPDGVKWVTFYREAPPIPDYITVIDTELDDNLEDNRI
;
A
#
# COMPACT_ATOMS: atom_id res chain seq x y z
N MET A 1 7.23 -9.98 -18.66
CA MET A 1 7.12 -9.33 -17.35
C MET A 1 7.49 -10.36 -16.30
N SER A 2 8.46 -10.05 -15.43
CA SER A 2 8.89 -10.96 -14.36
C SER A 2 7.74 -11.27 -13.40
N GLU A 3 7.70 -12.48 -12.86
CA GLU A 3 6.72 -12.88 -11.85
C GLU A 3 6.94 -12.14 -10.51
N TYR A 4 8.18 -11.68 -10.28
CA TYR A 4 8.63 -10.99 -9.06
C TYR A 4 9.35 -9.68 -9.36
N PHE A 5 9.31 -8.75 -8.41
CA PHE A 5 10.17 -7.57 -8.41
C PHE A 5 11.60 -7.94 -8.01
N GLN A 6 12.53 -7.03 -8.25
CA GLN A 6 13.93 -7.12 -7.83
C GLN A 6 14.14 -6.30 -6.56
N ILE A 7 15.25 -6.52 -5.85
CA ILE A 7 15.62 -5.71 -4.69
C ILE A 7 16.96 -5.02 -4.95
N ILE A 8 17.03 -3.71 -4.75
CA ILE A 8 18.28 -2.96 -4.71
C ILE A 8 18.60 -2.66 -3.24
N LYS A 9 19.82 -2.98 -2.80
CA LYS A 9 20.34 -2.65 -1.46
C LYS A 9 21.46 -1.63 -1.56
N GLY A 10 21.43 -0.64 -0.69
CA GLY A 10 22.51 0.32 -0.55
C GLY A 10 22.09 1.61 0.12
N LYS A 11 22.94 2.63 0.01
CA LYS A 11 22.70 3.97 0.55
C LYS A 11 22.02 4.88 -0.45
N ILE A 12 21.05 5.63 0.04
CA ILE A 12 20.41 6.69 -0.75
C ILE A 12 21.39 7.84 -0.97
N SER A 13 21.52 8.29 -2.21
CA SER A 13 22.19 9.53 -2.59
C SER A 13 21.34 10.32 -3.59
N ASP A 14 21.68 11.60 -3.81
CA ASP A 14 20.99 12.50 -4.75
C ASP A 14 19.45 12.54 -4.62
N LEU A 15 18.90 12.37 -3.40
CA LEU A 15 17.46 12.38 -3.17
C LEU A 15 16.84 13.73 -3.53
N LYS A 16 15.87 13.68 -4.44
CA LYS A 16 14.99 14.79 -4.81
C LYS A 16 13.55 14.36 -4.58
N VAL A 17 12.82 15.16 -3.83
CA VAL A 17 11.40 14.94 -3.54
C VAL A 17 10.59 16.06 -4.18
N ILE A 18 9.55 15.69 -4.91
CA ILE A 18 8.63 16.58 -5.61
C ILE A 18 7.24 16.30 -5.07
N ASP A 19 6.60 17.31 -4.48
CA ASP A 19 5.23 17.18 -4.05
C ASP A 19 4.32 16.93 -5.25
N THR A 20 3.47 15.91 -5.18
CA THR A 20 2.60 15.54 -6.30
C THR A 20 1.58 16.64 -6.57
N SER A 21 1.12 17.38 -5.56
CA SER A 21 0.29 18.57 -5.75
C SER A 21 0.99 19.68 -6.56
N LEU A 22 2.30 19.89 -6.33
CA LEU A 22 3.12 20.81 -7.13
C LEU A 22 3.40 20.26 -8.53
N ALA A 23 3.57 18.95 -8.69
CA ALA A 23 3.76 18.32 -10.00
C ALA A 23 2.51 18.44 -10.89
N VAL A 24 1.32 18.30 -10.29
CA VAL A 24 0.02 18.32 -10.99
C VAL A 24 -0.47 19.75 -11.24
N PHE A 25 -0.37 20.64 -10.25
CA PHE A 25 -0.95 21.99 -10.31
C PHE A 25 0.08 23.12 -10.50
N GLY A 26 1.38 22.83 -10.42
CA GLY A 26 2.47 23.81 -10.49
C GLY A 26 3.37 23.65 -11.73
N SER A 27 3.43 24.72 -12.52
CA SER A 27 4.59 25.11 -13.34
C SER A 27 5.40 23.98 -14.02
N GLY A 28 4.84 23.28 -15.00
CA GLY A 28 5.62 22.46 -15.95
C GLY A 28 6.52 21.37 -15.34
N ALA A 29 6.34 21.01 -14.07
CA ALA A 29 7.17 20.03 -13.36
C ALA A 29 7.05 18.62 -13.95
N LEU A 30 5.94 18.32 -14.63
CA LEU A 30 5.77 17.10 -15.42
C LEU A 30 6.58 17.09 -16.72
N ASN A 31 6.91 18.26 -17.30
CA ASN A 31 7.47 18.39 -18.65
C ASN A 31 8.93 17.90 -18.80
N GLY A 32 9.55 17.45 -17.71
CA GLY A 32 10.87 16.81 -17.70
C GLY A 32 10.88 15.42 -17.04
N LEU A 33 9.71 14.90 -16.65
CA LEU A 33 9.61 13.56 -16.06
C LEU A 33 9.44 12.49 -17.15
N PRO A 34 10.01 11.30 -16.95
CA PRO A 34 9.78 10.10 -17.76
C PRO A 34 8.29 9.83 -18.00
N ALA A 35 7.93 9.26 -19.16
CA ALA A 35 6.53 8.97 -19.51
C ALA A 35 5.82 8.08 -18.48
N ILE A 36 6.53 7.10 -17.92
CA ILE A 36 6.03 6.23 -16.84
C ILE A 36 5.71 7.05 -15.58
N SER A 37 6.54 8.04 -15.25
CA SER A 37 6.31 8.91 -14.09
C SER A 37 5.09 9.82 -14.31
N GLN A 38 4.89 10.33 -15.53
CA GLN A 38 3.70 11.10 -15.88
C GLN A 38 2.42 10.26 -15.83
N ALA A 39 2.44 9.05 -16.40
CA ALA A 39 1.31 8.13 -16.37
C ALA A 39 0.90 7.78 -14.93
N LEU A 40 1.90 7.51 -14.07
CA LEU A 40 1.67 7.16 -12.68
C LEU A 40 1.15 8.32 -11.83
N ILE A 41 1.65 9.54 -12.08
CA ILE A 41 1.09 10.75 -11.47
C ILE A 41 -0.36 10.96 -11.95
N GLY A 42 -0.65 10.67 -13.23
CA GLY A 42 -1.99 10.70 -13.79
C GLY A 42 -2.95 9.67 -13.17
N ASP A 43 -2.49 8.43 -12.96
CA ASP A 43 -3.27 7.39 -12.30
C ASP A 43 -3.55 7.73 -10.83
N ASN A 44 -2.55 8.27 -10.11
CA ASN A 44 -2.73 8.77 -8.74
C ASN A 44 -3.66 10.00 -8.68
N LEU A 45 -3.70 10.83 -9.72
CA LEU A 45 -4.65 11.95 -9.82
C LEU A 45 -6.08 11.46 -10.08
N ALA A 46 -6.26 10.49 -11.00
CA ALA A 46 -7.56 9.87 -11.24
C ALA A 46 -8.09 9.16 -9.98
N ALA A 47 -7.19 8.52 -9.24
CA ALA A 47 -7.41 7.99 -7.91
C ALA A 47 -7.84 9.06 -6.89
N ALA A 48 -7.09 10.17 -6.80
CA ALA A 48 -7.41 11.30 -5.90
C ALA A 48 -8.80 11.88 -6.18
N SER A 49 -9.15 12.06 -7.45
CA SER A 49 -10.46 12.55 -7.88
C SER A 49 -11.59 11.60 -7.46
N GLN A 50 -11.36 10.28 -7.53
CA GLN A 50 -12.32 9.29 -7.05
C GLN A 50 -12.46 9.30 -5.52
N VAL A 51 -11.37 9.53 -4.79
CA VAL A 51 -11.38 9.71 -3.33
C VAL A 51 -12.21 10.94 -2.95
N ALA A 52 -11.99 12.08 -3.62
CA ALA A 52 -12.76 13.32 -3.42
C ALA A 52 -14.26 13.14 -3.66
N THR A 53 -14.64 12.28 -4.60
CA THR A 53 -16.05 11.99 -4.92
C THR A 53 -16.70 11.00 -3.94
N SER A 54 -15.92 10.36 -3.06
CA SER A 54 -16.37 9.21 -2.25
C SER A 54 -16.87 9.53 -0.83
N ASN A 55 -16.96 10.80 -0.42
CA ASN A 55 -17.42 11.24 0.92
C ASN A 55 -16.70 10.56 2.11
N ARG A 56 -15.49 10.03 1.92
CA ARG A 56 -14.57 9.78 3.04
C ARG A 56 -13.95 11.12 3.43
N TYR A 57 -13.67 11.30 4.72
CA TYR A 57 -13.14 12.52 5.38
C TYR A 57 -11.77 13.04 4.86
N GLU A 58 -11.39 12.76 3.62
CA GLU A 58 -10.14 13.19 3.00
C GLU A 58 -10.45 14.06 1.78
N ASP A 59 -10.12 15.34 1.88
CA ASP A 59 -10.16 16.23 0.72
C ASP A 59 -9.12 15.78 -0.32
N GLU A 60 -9.41 15.99 -1.61
CA GLU A 60 -8.49 15.70 -2.72
C GLU A 60 -7.09 16.27 -2.47
N SER A 61 -7.06 17.48 -1.88
CA SER A 61 -5.84 18.17 -1.47
C SER A 61 -5.06 17.41 -0.41
N ASP A 62 -5.71 16.80 0.57
CA ASP A 62 -5.05 16.04 1.64
C ASP A 62 -4.43 14.75 1.10
N PHE A 63 -5.09 14.10 0.13
CA PHE A 63 -4.51 12.96 -0.59
C PHE A 63 -3.30 13.40 -1.43
N LEU A 64 -3.44 14.42 -2.28
CA LEU A 64 -2.36 14.87 -3.16
C LEU A 64 -1.17 15.50 -2.41
N ASN A 65 -1.42 16.06 -1.21
CA ASN A 65 -0.36 16.52 -0.31
C ASN A 65 0.26 15.41 0.54
N SER A 66 -0.36 14.23 0.59
CA SER A 66 0.19 13.05 1.27
C SER A 66 1.11 12.24 0.37
N VAL A 67 0.93 12.30 -0.95
CA VAL A 67 1.73 11.56 -1.94
C VAL A 67 2.85 12.44 -2.50
N GLN A 68 4.06 11.89 -2.54
CA GLN A 68 5.25 12.57 -3.05
C GLN A 68 5.95 11.68 -4.08
N TYR A 69 6.34 12.29 -5.20
CA TYR A 69 7.23 11.69 -6.17
C TYR A 69 8.67 11.90 -5.69
N PHE A 70 9.51 10.89 -5.81
CA PHE A 70 10.93 11.04 -5.51
C PHE A 70 11.79 10.41 -6.59
N THR A 71 12.99 10.98 -6.73
CA THR A 71 14.09 10.36 -7.46
C THR A 71 15.30 10.32 -6.55
N CYS A 72 16.06 9.23 -6.62
CA CYS A 72 17.29 9.08 -5.86
C CYS A 72 18.23 8.14 -6.62
N LYS A 73 19.46 8.07 -6.14
CA LYS A 73 20.41 7.06 -6.56
C LYS A 73 20.69 6.10 -5.41
N ILE A 74 20.85 4.84 -5.77
CA ILE A 74 21.39 3.82 -4.87
C ILE A 74 22.59 3.24 -5.60
N GLY A 75 23.79 3.53 -5.10
CA GLY A 75 25.03 3.40 -5.89
C GLY A 75 24.93 4.20 -7.19
N ASN A 76 25.16 3.52 -8.32
CA ASN A 76 25.05 4.10 -9.67
C ASN A 76 23.66 3.95 -10.31
N LEU A 77 22.68 3.40 -9.59
CA LEU A 77 21.35 3.10 -10.14
C LEU A 77 20.36 4.22 -9.83
N GLU A 78 19.70 4.75 -10.86
CA GLU A 78 18.61 5.70 -10.68
C GLU A 78 17.32 4.98 -10.27
N VAL A 79 16.77 5.39 -9.13
CA VAL A 79 15.53 4.84 -8.57
C VAL A 79 14.52 5.98 -8.45
N ARG A 80 13.31 5.74 -8.97
CA ARG A 80 12.21 6.70 -8.98
C ARG A 80 10.99 6.04 -8.35
N GLY A 81 10.16 6.78 -7.63
CA GLY A 81 9.00 6.18 -6.98
C GLY A 81 7.97 7.19 -6.54
N ILE A 82 6.82 6.67 -6.13
CA ILE A 82 5.75 7.44 -5.52
C ILE A 82 5.41 6.79 -4.20
N PHE A 83 5.64 7.50 -3.10
CA PHE A 83 5.27 7.07 -1.75
C PHE A 83 4.49 8.16 -1.04
N CYS A 84 3.76 7.75 0.00
CA CYS A 84 3.20 8.72 0.91
C CYS A 84 4.31 9.29 1.79
N ARG A 85 4.66 10.55 1.54
CA ARG A 85 5.76 11.30 2.17
C ARG A 85 7.10 10.57 2.22
N ALA A 86 8.04 11.02 1.39
CA ALA A 86 9.41 10.54 1.41
C ALA A 86 10.22 11.26 2.50
N PHE A 87 10.26 10.71 3.72
CA PHE A 87 11.02 11.28 4.85
C PHE A 87 12.35 10.57 5.17
N PHE A 88 12.78 9.65 4.29
CA PHE A 88 14.14 9.12 4.24
C PHE A 88 15.12 10.17 3.71
N ARG A 89 16.42 9.98 3.95
CA ARG A 89 17.48 10.97 3.67
C ARG A 89 18.64 10.36 2.87
N ASN A 90 19.45 11.24 2.29
CA ASN A 90 20.76 10.83 1.76
C ASN A 90 21.60 10.24 2.91
N GLY A 91 22.18 9.06 2.66
CA GLY A 91 22.95 8.29 3.64
C GLY A 91 22.17 7.17 4.33
N ASP A 92 20.84 7.13 4.22
CA ASP A 92 20.03 6.06 4.80
C ASP A 92 20.32 4.73 4.08
N GLN A 93 20.61 3.66 4.84
CA GLN A 93 20.73 2.30 4.31
C GLN A 93 19.33 1.73 4.09
N VAL A 94 19.04 1.34 2.85
CA VAL A 94 17.70 0.88 2.46
C VAL A 94 17.75 -0.34 1.56
N GLU A 95 16.63 -1.06 1.52
CA GLU A 95 16.37 -2.13 0.58
C GLU A 95 15.09 -1.78 -0.19
N VAL A 96 15.19 -1.62 -1.50
CA VAL A 96 14.11 -1.10 -2.33
C VAL A 96 13.63 -2.17 -3.28
N VAL A 97 12.33 -2.47 -3.23
CA VAL A 97 11.64 -3.37 -4.16
C VAL A 97 11.37 -2.60 -5.44
N VAL A 98 11.95 -3.05 -6.55
CA VAL A 98 11.93 -2.31 -7.82
C VAL A 98 11.54 -3.16 -9.02
N GLU A 99 11.04 -2.47 -10.05
CA GLU A 99 10.91 -3.00 -11.41
C GLU A 99 11.79 -2.16 -12.36
N PRO A 100 12.55 -2.78 -13.28
CA PRO A 100 13.30 -2.05 -14.29
C PRO A 100 12.35 -1.34 -15.26
N CYS A 101 12.68 -0.09 -15.58
CA CYS A 101 11.97 0.74 -16.56
C CYS A 101 12.66 0.71 -17.93
N ASP A 102 11.89 0.96 -19.00
CA ASP A 102 12.41 0.98 -20.37
C ASP A 102 13.39 2.15 -20.67
N GLU A 103 13.41 3.19 -19.83
CA GLU A 103 14.25 4.40 -19.97
C GLU A 103 15.39 4.45 -18.94
N ASP A 104 16.23 3.40 -18.89
CA ASP A 104 17.41 3.27 -18.02
C ASP A 104 17.17 3.77 -16.58
N GLY A 105 16.53 2.93 -15.76
CA GLY A 105 16.26 3.24 -14.36
C GLY A 105 15.32 2.23 -13.73
N TYR A 106 15.02 2.43 -12.46
CA TYR A 106 14.20 1.53 -11.66
C TYR A 106 13.01 2.27 -11.05
N PHE A 107 11.85 1.63 -11.04
CA PHE A 107 10.68 2.12 -10.35
C PHE A 107 10.48 1.40 -9.01
N ALA A 108 10.37 2.17 -7.92
CA ALA A 108 10.23 1.67 -6.56
C ALA A 108 8.76 1.42 -6.19
N TYR A 109 8.46 0.18 -5.81
CA TYR A 109 7.16 -0.27 -5.31
C TYR A 109 7.11 -0.40 -3.78
N ALA A 110 8.24 -0.65 -3.14
CA ALA A 110 8.36 -0.59 -1.70
C ALA A 110 9.79 -0.24 -1.29
N LEU A 111 9.93 0.39 -0.13
CA LEU A 111 11.24 0.70 0.45
C LEU A 111 11.24 0.24 1.90
N ARG A 112 12.21 -0.59 2.25
CA ARG A 112 12.44 -1.09 3.60
C ARG A 112 13.66 -0.40 4.17
N ARG A 113 13.54 0.15 5.36
CA ARG A 113 14.67 0.69 6.12
C ARG A 113 14.92 -0.18 7.35
N PRO A 114 16.00 -0.98 7.35
CA PRO A 114 16.23 -1.95 8.42
C PRO A 114 16.45 -1.35 9.82
N ILE A 115 17.06 -0.15 9.91
CA ILE A 115 17.46 0.44 11.21
C ILE A 115 16.28 0.70 12.16
N ASP A 116 15.11 1.04 11.60
CA ASP A 116 13.91 1.39 12.37
C ASP A 116 12.67 0.61 11.92
N HIS A 117 12.89 -0.47 11.18
CA HIS A 117 11.85 -1.38 10.70
C HIS A 117 10.73 -0.71 9.91
N ARG A 118 11.00 0.43 9.27
CA ARG A 118 10.00 1.12 8.44
C ARG A 118 9.91 0.49 7.05
N LEU A 119 8.68 0.40 6.58
CA LEU A 119 8.33 -0.05 5.25
C LEU A 119 7.40 0.97 4.61
N TRP A 120 7.89 1.61 3.56
CA TRP A 120 7.09 2.41 2.66
C TRP A 120 6.54 1.50 1.58
N LEU A 121 5.24 1.60 1.33
CA LEU A 121 4.54 0.84 0.30
C LEU A 121 4.01 1.78 -0.77
N TYR A 122 3.95 1.28 -2.00
CA TYR A 122 3.21 1.91 -3.07
C TYR A 122 1.76 2.20 -2.62
N PRO A 123 1.16 3.34 -3.02
CA PRO A 123 -0.20 3.68 -2.64
C PRO A 123 -1.17 2.52 -2.86
N TRP A 124 -1.97 2.23 -1.83
CA TRP A 124 -3.01 1.18 -1.82
C TRP A 124 -2.49 -0.26 -1.87
N ALA A 125 -1.17 -0.48 -1.84
CA ALA A 125 -0.55 -1.80 -1.80
C ALA A 125 -0.32 -2.31 -0.36
N MET A 126 -1.20 -1.97 0.58
CA MET A 126 -1.10 -2.38 1.99
C MET A 126 -1.64 -3.78 2.30
N LYS A 127 -2.37 -4.38 1.36
CA LYS A 127 -3.16 -5.58 1.62
C LYS A 127 -3.09 -6.56 0.45
N GLY A 128 -2.74 -7.80 0.74
CA GLY A 128 -2.74 -8.88 -0.24
C GLY A 128 -4.16 -9.20 -0.74
N SER A 129 -4.26 -9.81 -1.92
CA SER A 129 -5.53 -10.04 -2.61
C SER A 129 -6.52 -10.90 -1.81
N LYS A 130 -6.04 -11.89 -1.05
CA LYS A 130 -6.90 -12.77 -0.24
C LYS A 130 -7.37 -12.07 1.04
N ALA A 131 -6.51 -11.27 1.65
CA ALA A 131 -6.89 -10.42 2.78
C ALA A 131 -7.94 -9.37 2.37
N ASN A 132 -7.74 -8.71 1.23
CA ASN A 132 -8.71 -7.74 0.71
C ASN A 132 -10.07 -8.37 0.38
N ASN A 133 -10.10 -9.53 -0.29
CA ASN A 133 -11.35 -10.23 -0.58
C ASN A 133 -12.07 -10.67 0.71
N LYS A 134 -11.33 -11.13 1.72
CA LYS A 134 -11.90 -11.54 3.00
C LYS A 134 -12.58 -10.36 3.71
N ASP A 135 -11.93 -9.20 3.70
CA ASP A 135 -12.48 -7.98 4.31
C ASP A 135 -13.66 -7.43 3.54
N ALA A 136 -13.60 -7.44 2.20
CA ALA A 136 -14.74 -7.10 1.34
C ALA A 136 -15.96 -7.97 1.67
N LEU A 137 -15.76 -9.29 1.75
CA LEU A 137 -16.80 -10.25 2.07
C LEU A 137 -17.38 -10.00 3.46
N LYS A 138 -16.52 -9.77 4.46
CA LYS A 138 -16.93 -9.53 5.85
C LYS A 138 -17.72 -8.23 5.97
N ASN A 139 -17.22 -7.13 5.43
CA ASN A 139 -17.82 -5.80 5.61
C ASN A 139 -19.12 -5.67 4.81
N VAL A 140 -19.11 -6.02 3.53
CA VAL A 140 -20.31 -5.98 2.68
C VAL A 140 -21.35 -6.99 3.17
N GLY A 141 -20.89 -8.20 3.53
CA GLY A 141 -21.76 -9.24 4.08
C GLY A 141 -22.43 -8.84 5.38
N LEU A 142 -21.68 -8.28 6.34
CA LEU A 142 -22.24 -7.86 7.62
C LEU A 142 -23.27 -6.73 7.44
N PHE A 143 -22.97 -5.75 6.60
CA PHE A 143 -23.88 -4.63 6.33
C PHE A 143 -25.19 -5.11 5.69
N ILE A 144 -25.08 -5.92 4.63
CA ILE A 144 -26.25 -6.41 3.90
C ILE A 144 -27.07 -7.40 4.73
N LEU A 145 -26.40 -8.30 5.47
CA LEU A 145 -27.08 -9.23 6.36
C LEU A 145 -27.86 -8.48 7.44
N SER A 146 -27.28 -7.42 8.03
CA SER A 146 -27.94 -6.62 9.05
C SER A 146 -29.22 -5.97 8.53
N ILE A 147 -29.16 -5.37 7.33
CA ILE A 147 -30.33 -4.75 6.70
C ILE A 147 -31.37 -5.81 6.31
N TYR A 148 -30.93 -6.94 5.76
CA TYR A 148 -31.80 -8.05 5.40
C TYR A 148 -32.57 -8.58 6.61
N LEU A 149 -31.90 -8.80 7.74
CA LEU A 149 -32.55 -9.26 8.97
C LEU A 149 -33.58 -8.24 9.49
N CYS A 150 -33.29 -6.94 9.45
CA CYS A 150 -34.26 -5.91 9.82
C CYS A 150 -35.50 -5.96 8.91
N ASN A 151 -35.32 -6.10 7.59
CA ASN A 151 -36.43 -6.21 6.65
C ASN A 151 -37.22 -7.51 6.82
N LEU A 152 -36.53 -8.62 7.15
CA LEU A 152 -37.17 -9.89 7.43
C LEU A 152 -38.10 -9.80 8.65
N VAL A 153 -37.69 -9.11 9.71
CA VAL A 153 -38.57 -8.82 10.86
C VAL A 153 -39.78 -7.97 10.46
N LEU A 154 -39.59 -6.95 9.61
CA LEU A 154 -40.72 -6.13 9.11
C LEU A 154 -41.72 -6.96 8.29
N ILE A 155 -41.23 -7.87 7.44
CA ILE A 155 -42.09 -8.77 6.68
C ILE A 155 -42.86 -9.70 7.61
N ILE A 156 -42.22 -10.26 8.65
CA ILE A 156 -42.91 -11.09 9.65
C ILE A 156 -44.06 -10.33 10.31
N VAL A 157 -43.83 -9.07 10.70
CA VAL A 157 -44.86 -8.24 11.36
C VAL A 157 -45.98 -7.83 10.39
N ALA A 158 -45.66 -7.58 9.13
CA ALA A 158 -46.63 -7.15 8.13
C ALA A 158 -47.44 -8.29 7.48
N SER A 159 -46.94 -9.53 7.57
CA SER A 159 -47.58 -10.69 6.95
C SER A 159 -48.76 -11.16 7.77
N ASN A 160 -49.93 -11.26 7.14
CA ASN A 160 -51.14 -11.76 7.79
C ASN A 160 -51.23 -13.29 7.73
N ASN A 161 -50.63 -13.91 6.70
CA ASN A 161 -50.63 -15.35 6.47
C ASN A 161 -49.26 -15.84 5.99
N LEU A 162 -49.07 -17.16 5.96
CA LEU A 162 -47.83 -17.80 5.51
C LEU A 162 -47.52 -17.49 4.02
N ASP A 163 -48.55 -17.40 3.17
CA ASP A 163 -48.38 -17.16 1.74
C ASP A 163 -47.81 -15.76 1.47
N ASP A 164 -48.29 -14.74 2.20
CA ASP A 164 -47.77 -13.36 2.11
C ASP A 164 -46.30 -13.29 2.56
N PHE A 165 -45.96 -14.02 3.62
CA PHE A 165 -44.59 -14.13 4.12
C PHE A 165 -43.67 -14.79 3.08
N VAL A 166 -44.08 -15.93 2.52
CA VAL A 166 -43.29 -16.66 1.50
C VAL A 166 -43.11 -15.81 0.25
N PHE A 167 -44.14 -15.10 -0.19
CA PHE A 167 -44.05 -14.18 -1.33
C PHE A 167 -43.09 -13.03 -1.06
N GLY A 168 -43.19 -12.39 0.12
CA GLY A 168 -42.29 -11.31 0.53
C GLY A 168 -40.82 -11.75 0.58
N VAL A 169 -40.55 -12.91 1.21
CA VAL A 169 -39.20 -13.48 1.29
C VAL A 169 -38.66 -13.85 -0.10
N SER A 170 -39.52 -14.38 -0.98
CA SER A 170 -39.14 -14.79 -2.34
C SER A 170 -38.73 -13.61 -3.23
N ILE A 171 -39.28 -12.41 -3.00
CA ILE A 171 -38.91 -11.20 -3.75
C ILE A 171 -37.68 -10.53 -3.15
N ILE A 172 -37.64 -10.40 -1.83
CA ILE A 172 -36.61 -9.61 -1.16
C ILE A 172 -35.24 -10.32 -1.17
N THR A 173 -35.22 -11.64 -1.03
CA THR A 173 -33.99 -12.44 -0.98
C THR A 173 -33.13 -12.29 -2.26
N PRO A 174 -33.66 -12.49 -3.49
CA PRO A 174 -32.86 -12.30 -4.70
C PRO A 174 -32.40 -10.85 -4.89
N LEU A 175 -33.19 -9.86 -4.46
CA LEU A 175 -32.79 -8.45 -4.50
C LEU A 175 -31.56 -8.19 -3.61
N TYR A 176 -31.55 -8.70 -2.38
CA TYR A 176 -30.39 -8.54 -1.48
C TYR A 176 -29.18 -9.33 -1.95
N ILE A 177 -29.35 -10.50 -2.57
CA ILE A 177 -28.25 -11.23 -3.22
C ILE A 177 -27.65 -10.38 -4.35
N LEU A 178 -28.47 -9.74 -5.18
CA LEU A 178 -28.00 -8.86 -6.25
C LEU A 178 -27.24 -7.64 -5.69
N LEU A 179 -27.80 -6.97 -4.67
CA LEU A 179 -27.14 -5.86 -3.98
C LEU A 179 -25.80 -6.29 -3.36
N PHE A 180 -25.73 -7.50 -2.81
CA PHE A 180 -24.50 -8.08 -2.28
C PHE A 180 -23.44 -8.27 -3.35
N LEU A 181 -23.81 -8.84 -4.51
CA LEU A 181 -22.87 -9.01 -5.61
C LEU A 181 -22.36 -7.65 -6.11
N ILE A 182 -23.25 -6.68 -6.32
CA ILE A 182 -22.88 -5.34 -6.76
C ILE A 182 -21.93 -4.69 -5.74
N GLY A 183 -22.31 -4.68 -4.46
CA GLY A 183 -21.50 -4.12 -3.38
C GLY A 183 -20.13 -4.79 -3.25
N TYR A 184 -20.07 -6.11 -3.39
CA TYR A 184 -18.82 -6.88 -3.34
C TYR A 184 -17.90 -6.53 -4.51
N PHE A 185 -18.41 -6.49 -5.75
CA PHE A 185 -17.60 -6.14 -6.92
C PHE A 185 -17.15 -4.67 -6.90
N TRP A 186 -18.00 -3.76 -6.44
CA TRP A 186 -17.66 -2.35 -6.26
C TRP A 186 -16.57 -2.17 -5.21
N TYR A 187 -16.72 -2.81 -4.04
CA TYR A 187 -15.70 -2.80 -3.00
C TYR A 187 -14.37 -3.34 -3.53
N LYS A 188 -14.40 -4.47 -4.24
CA LYS A 188 -13.21 -5.09 -4.82
C LYS A 188 -12.53 -4.17 -5.84
N LYS A 189 -13.30 -3.46 -6.67
CA LYS A 189 -12.75 -2.52 -7.66
C LYS A 189 -12.14 -1.28 -7.01
N LEU A 190 -12.81 -0.73 -5.99
CA LEU A 190 -12.37 0.50 -5.31
C LEU A 190 -11.18 0.26 -4.37
N LEU A 191 -11.20 -0.84 -3.60
CA LEU A 191 -10.23 -1.09 -2.53
C LEU A 191 -9.21 -2.18 -2.86
N GLY A 192 -9.43 -2.94 -3.94
CA GLY A 192 -8.49 -3.97 -4.43
C GLY A 192 -7.54 -3.50 -5.52
N GLY A 193 -7.50 -2.20 -5.82
CA GLY A 193 -6.68 -1.66 -6.91
C GLY A 193 -5.19 -1.97 -6.77
N GLY A 194 -4.66 -1.91 -5.55
CA GLY A 194 -3.24 -2.19 -5.25
C GLY A 194 -2.95 -3.59 -4.73
N SER A 195 -3.94 -4.51 -4.69
CA SER A 195 -3.75 -5.80 -4.01
C SER A 195 -2.86 -6.78 -4.80
N LYS A 196 -2.77 -6.62 -6.12
CA LYS A 196 -1.90 -7.43 -6.96
C LYS A 196 -0.44 -6.99 -6.83
N GLU A 197 -0.24 -5.69 -6.74
CA GLU A 197 1.03 -5.03 -6.50
C GLU A 197 1.52 -5.42 -5.10
N ALA A 198 0.63 -5.39 -4.09
CA ALA A 198 0.90 -5.87 -2.74
C ALA A 198 1.33 -7.34 -2.72
N ASP A 199 0.61 -8.23 -3.43
CA ASP A 199 0.98 -9.65 -3.51
C ASP A 199 2.42 -9.83 -4.03
N LYS A 200 2.80 -9.08 -5.08
CA LYS A 200 4.16 -9.14 -5.64
C LYS A 200 5.20 -8.53 -4.68
N ILE A 201 4.90 -7.38 -4.07
CA ILE A 201 5.78 -6.73 -3.08
C ILE A 201 6.07 -7.70 -1.92
N PHE A 202 5.03 -8.27 -1.31
CA PHE A 202 5.20 -9.16 -0.16
C PHE A 202 5.89 -10.47 -0.56
N ALA A 203 5.63 -10.99 -1.76
CA ALA A 203 6.36 -12.16 -2.27
C ALA A 203 7.85 -11.86 -2.46
N THR A 204 8.19 -10.69 -3.02
CA THR A 204 9.58 -10.24 -3.19
C THR A 204 10.28 -10.00 -1.86
N LEU A 205 9.56 -9.49 -0.86
CA LEU A 205 10.06 -9.31 0.51
C LEU A 205 10.17 -10.62 1.31
N GLY A 206 9.76 -11.77 0.74
CA GLY A 206 9.91 -13.09 1.35
C GLY A 206 8.79 -13.50 2.32
N TYR A 207 7.64 -12.81 2.31
CA TYR A 207 6.51 -13.21 3.16
C TYR A 207 5.98 -14.59 2.73
N PRO A 208 5.70 -15.51 3.68
CA PRO A 208 5.33 -16.89 3.37
C PRO A 208 3.94 -17.05 2.73
N ASP A 209 2.96 -16.20 3.08
CA ASP A 209 1.65 -16.14 2.42
C ASP A 209 1.30 -14.69 2.04
N PRO A 210 1.90 -14.17 0.95
CA PRO A 210 1.83 -12.76 0.58
C PRO A 210 0.39 -12.29 0.31
N LYS A 211 -0.49 -13.21 -0.14
CA LYS A 211 -1.89 -12.90 -0.44
C LYS A 211 -2.71 -12.62 0.80
N THR A 212 -2.28 -13.11 1.96
CA THR A 212 -2.99 -12.95 3.24
C THR A 212 -2.45 -11.82 4.11
N VAL A 213 -1.33 -11.21 3.71
CA VAL A 213 -0.73 -10.10 4.43
C VAL A 213 -1.68 -8.91 4.46
N ASP A 214 -1.79 -8.30 5.62
CA ASP A 214 -2.66 -7.16 5.90
C ASP A 214 -1.94 -6.20 6.85
N MET A 215 -1.15 -5.28 6.27
CA MET A 215 -0.31 -4.39 7.06
C MET A 215 -1.14 -3.42 7.92
N GLU A 216 -2.35 -3.06 7.47
CA GLU A 216 -3.26 -2.21 8.26
C GLU A 216 -3.66 -2.90 9.56
N LYS A 217 -3.98 -4.20 9.48
CA LYS A 217 -4.34 -5.00 10.65
C LYS A 217 -3.13 -5.23 11.57
N GLU A 218 -1.95 -5.48 11.01
CA GLU A 218 -0.73 -5.66 11.80
C GLU A 218 -0.40 -4.40 12.61
N ILE A 219 -0.45 -3.22 11.99
CA ILE A 219 -0.26 -1.93 12.67
C ILE A 219 -1.31 -1.76 13.77
N LEU A 220 -2.59 -1.97 13.43
CA LEU A 220 -3.68 -1.77 14.37
C LEU A 220 -3.56 -2.70 15.58
N GLU A 221 -3.17 -3.96 15.39
CA GLU A 221 -2.92 -4.89 16.50
C GLU A 221 -1.80 -4.43 17.42
N VAL A 222 -0.77 -3.79 16.88
CA VAL A 222 0.38 -3.29 17.64
C VAL A 222 -0.03 -2.11 18.51
N PHE A 223 -0.79 -1.18 17.94
CA PHE A 223 -1.33 -0.03 18.66
C PHE A 223 -2.41 -0.41 19.67
N ILE A 224 -3.37 -1.29 19.32
CA ILE A 224 -4.49 -1.67 20.20
C ILE A 224 -4.02 -2.54 21.37
N ASN A 225 -3.13 -3.51 21.12
CA ASN A 225 -2.77 -4.47 22.16
C ASN A 225 -1.75 -3.93 23.17
N ASN A 226 -1.27 -2.69 23.02
CA ASN A 226 -0.21 -2.13 23.87
C ASN A 226 0.92 -3.14 24.04
N LYS A 227 1.24 -3.89 22.98
CA LYS A 227 2.31 -4.88 23.02
C LYS A 227 3.58 -4.09 23.33
N SER A 228 4.03 -4.26 24.57
CA SER A 228 5.13 -3.54 25.18
C SER A 228 6.33 -3.55 24.24
N THR A 229 7.08 -2.45 24.24
CA THR A 229 8.45 -2.28 23.68
C THR A 229 9.47 -3.34 24.14
N SER A 230 9.04 -4.39 24.82
CA SER A 230 9.81 -5.49 25.39
C SER A 230 9.46 -6.86 24.79
N ASP A 231 8.61 -6.94 23.75
CA ASP A 231 8.40 -8.17 22.99
C ASP A 231 9.66 -8.42 22.12
N PRO A 232 10.38 -9.55 22.27
CA PRO A 232 11.69 -9.76 21.63
C PRO A 232 11.65 -9.69 20.10
N ASP A 233 10.48 -9.92 19.49
CA ASP A 233 10.25 -9.87 18.05
C ASP A 233 9.82 -8.45 17.59
N PHE A 234 9.89 -7.46 18.49
CA PHE A 234 9.28 -6.13 18.36
C PHE A 234 10.21 -4.99 18.80
N TYR A 235 11.52 -5.17 18.67
CA TYR A 235 12.48 -4.18 19.14
C TYR A 235 12.59 -3.01 18.15
N PHE A 236 11.77 -1.98 18.36
CA PHE A 236 12.14 -0.65 17.94
C PHE A 236 13.34 -0.23 18.78
N ASP A 237 14.47 0.12 18.17
CA ASP A 237 15.44 0.93 18.89
C ASP A 237 14.85 2.33 19.06
N THR A 238 14.05 2.50 20.10
CA THR A 238 13.38 3.77 20.42
C THR A 238 14.36 4.88 20.77
N THR A 239 15.66 4.57 20.87
CA THR A 239 16.72 5.52 21.20
C THR A 239 17.41 6.12 19.97
N THR A 240 17.16 5.56 18.78
CA THR A 240 17.67 6.14 17.52
C THR A 240 17.03 7.49 17.23
N GLU A 241 17.84 8.46 16.78
CA GLU A 241 17.34 9.79 16.38
C GLU A 241 16.31 9.68 15.25
N GLU A 242 16.44 8.65 14.41
CA GLU A 242 15.55 8.32 13.31
C GLU A 242 14.15 7.87 13.78
N TYR A 243 14.06 7.12 14.89
CA TYR A 243 12.79 6.69 15.48
C TYR A 243 12.11 7.81 16.29
N LEU A 244 12.90 8.58 17.06
CA LEU A 244 12.40 9.70 17.86
C LEU A 244 11.88 10.86 17.02
N ARG A 245 12.17 10.85 15.71
CA ARG A 245 11.68 11.84 14.76
C ARG A 245 10.17 11.72 14.59
N LYS A 246 9.46 12.80 14.89
CA LYS A 246 8.02 12.89 14.67
C LYS A 246 7.70 12.74 13.18
N ASP A 247 6.81 11.80 12.86
CA ASP A 247 6.30 11.63 11.51
C ASP A 247 5.60 12.91 11.04
N PRO A 248 5.84 13.36 9.80
CA PRO A 248 5.27 14.61 9.30
C PRO A 248 3.76 14.46 9.08
N ASP A 249 2.94 15.39 9.58
CA ASP A 249 1.46 15.30 9.61
C ASP A 249 0.80 14.86 8.29
N GLY A 250 0.15 13.68 8.24
CA GLY A 250 -0.49 13.16 7.03
C GLY A 250 0.27 12.03 6.33
N VAL A 251 1.22 11.36 7.00
CA VAL A 251 1.78 10.08 6.53
C VAL A 251 0.68 9.02 6.44
N LYS A 252 0.62 8.33 5.29
CA LYS A 252 -0.22 7.14 5.05
C LYS A 252 0.63 6.05 4.40
N TRP A 253 0.16 4.81 4.36
CA TRP A 253 0.85 3.68 3.68
C TRP A 253 2.34 3.49 4.02
N VAL A 254 2.75 3.98 5.19
CA VAL A 254 4.03 3.69 5.83
C VAL A 254 3.73 2.90 7.08
N THR A 255 4.38 1.76 7.22
CA THR A 255 4.15 0.81 8.30
C THR A 255 5.46 0.40 8.93
N PHE A 256 5.37 -0.17 10.12
CA PHE A 256 6.44 -0.98 10.66
C PHE A 256 6.20 -2.44 10.29
N TYR A 257 7.26 -3.18 9.96
CA TYR A 257 7.18 -4.63 9.81
C TYR A 257 7.73 -5.32 11.06
N ARG A 258 7.17 -6.47 11.44
CA ARG A 258 7.57 -7.19 12.66
C ARG A 258 8.91 -7.89 12.50
N GLU A 259 8.93 -8.91 11.66
CA GLU A 259 10.14 -9.63 11.28
C GLU A 259 10.39 -9.38 9.80
N ALA A 260 11.62 -9.01 9.45
CA ALA A 260 12.06 -9.01 8.06
C ALA A 260 12.20 -10.47 7.63
N PRO A 261 11.35 -11.00 6.73
CA PRO A 261 11.59 -12.33 6.21
C PRO A 261 12.93 -12.32 5.46
N PRO A 262 13.67 -13.44 5.47
CA PRO A 262 14.85 -13.57 4.63
C PRO A 262 14.41 -13.42 3.18
N ILE A 263 15.15 -12.61 2.42
CA ILE A 263 14.90 -12.45 0.99
C ILE A 263 15.11 -13.81 0.33
N PRO A 264 14.14 -14.34 -0.42
CA PRO A 264 14.29 -15.65 -1.05
C PRO A 264 15.41 -15.66 -2.12
N ASP A 265 16.12 -16.78 -2.23
CA ASP A 265 17.26 -16.92 -3.17
C ASP A 265 16.89 -16.74 -4.65
N TYR A 266 15.60 -16.88 -5.00
CA TYR A 266 15.09 -16.69 -6.36
C TYR A 266 14.82 -15.23 -6.72
N ILE A 267 14.95 -14.30 -5.76
CA ILE A 267 14.80 -12.86 -6.00
C ILE A 267 16.15 -12.29 -6.43
N THR A 268 16.15 -11.54 -7.54
CA THR A 268 17.34 -10.78 -7.95
C THR A 268 17.61 -9.68 -6.93
N VAL A 269 18.75 -9.77 -6.24
CA VAL A 269 19.24 -8.74 -5.33
C VAL A 269 20.45 -8.07 -5.96
N ILE A 270 20.39 -6.75 -6.10
CA ILE A 270 21.50 -5.90 -6.56
C ILE A 270 22.05 -5.19 -5.32
N ASP A 271 23.24 -5.57 -4.89
CA ASP A 271 23.92 -4.94 -3.75
C ASP A 271 24.96 -3.94 -4.26
N THR A 272 24.69 -2.65 -4.05
CA THR A 272 25.55 -1.60 -4.59
C THR A 272 26.81 -1.39 -3.76
N GLU A 273 26.84 -1.83 -2.50
CA GLU A 273 28.03 -1.70 -1.64
C GLU A 273 29.09 -2.78 -1.94
N LEU A 274 28.68 -3.92 -2.51
CA LEU A 274 29.60 -4.96 -2.99
C LEU A 274 30.30 -4.58 -4.31
N ASP A 275 29.63 -3.81 -5.17
CA ASP A 275 30.18 -3.39 -6.47
C ASP A 275 31.23 -2.27 -6.32
N ASP A 276 31.00 -1.31 -5.42
CA ASP A 276 31.95 -0.21 -5.15
C ASP A 276 33.31 -0.72 -4.60
N ASN A 277 33.31 -1.82 -3.86
CA ASN A 277 34.54 -2.44 -3.32
C ASN A 277 35.40 -3.17 -4.38
N LEU A 278 34.84 -3.46 -5.56
CA LEU A 278 35.57 -4.10 -6.65
C LEU A 278 36.30 -3.08 -7.54
N GLU A 279 35.86 -1.81 -7.57
CA GLU A 279 36.56 -0.75 -8.28
C GLU A 279 37.80 -0.25 -7.51
N ASP A 280 37.76 -0.20 -6.17
CA ASP A 280 38.89 0.27 -5.35
C ASP A 280 40.06 -0.74 -5.29
N ASN A 281 39.81 -2.02 -5.63
CA ASN A 281 40.84 -3.06 -5.74
C ASN A 281 41.52 -3.13 -7.12
N ARG A 282 41.26 -2.17 -8.02
CA ARG A 282 41.85 -2.10 -9.36
C ARG A 282 42.86 -0.95 -9.54
N ILE A 283 43.33 -0.33 -8.45
CA ILE A 283 44.39 0.70 -8.47
C ILE A 283 45.73 0.11 -8.02
#